data_AF-A0A1L4APE9-F1
#
_entry.id   AF-A0A1L4APE9-F1
#
_cell.length_a   1.000
_cell.length_b   1.000
_cell.length_c   1.000
_cell.angle_alpha   90.00
_cell.angle_beta   90.00
_cell.angle_gamma   90.00
#
_symmetry.space_group_name_H-M   'P 1'
#
loop_
_entity.id
_entity.type
_entity.pdbx_description
1 polymer ?
#
loop_
_entity_poly.entity_id
_entity_poly.type
_entity_poly.pdbx_seq_one_letter_code
_entity_poly.pdbx_strand_id
1 'polypeptide(L)'
;SMGDGRTIQEGGSVRATGKIAQIPVSESFLGRVVNALAQPIDGKGQIPASEFRLIESPAPGIISRRSVYEPLQTGLIAIDSMIPIGRGQRELIIGDRQTGKTAVATDTIPNQKGQKVICVYVAIGQKASSVAQVVDTFRERGALEYTIVVSETANSPATLQYLAPYTGAALAEYFMYRQQHTLIVYDDLSKQAQAYRQMSLLLRRPPGR
;
A
#
# COMPACT_ATOMS: atom_id res chain seq x y z
N SER A 1 7.89 -13.56 14.91
CA SER A 1 7.39 -12.95 13.65
C SER A 1 6.25 -12.02 14.00
N MET A 2 6.00 -10.98 13.20
CA MET A 2 4.81 -10.14 13.40
C MET A 2 3.57 -10.96 13.04
N GLY A 3 2.78 -11.37 14.04
CA GLY A 3 1.73 -12.37 13.89
C GLY A 3 1.01 -12.65 15.21
N ASP A 4 0.23 -13.72 15.25
CA ASP A 4 -0.45 -14.14 16.48
C ASP A 4 0.58 -14.54 17.57
N GLY A 5 0.39 -13.99 18.78
CA GLY A 5 1.27 -14.22 19.93
C GLY A 5 0.91 -15.46 20.75
N ARG A 6 -0.13 -16.21 20.39
CA ARG A 6 -0.62 -17.38 21.16
C ARG A 6 0.41 -18.50 21.36
N THR A 7 1.42 -18.58 20.51
CA THR A 7 2.49 -19.59 20.63
C THR A 7 3.68 -19.12 21.47
N ILE A 8 3.68 -17.87 21.94
CA ILE A 8 4.74 -17.31 22.77
C ILE A 8 4.48 -17.67 24.22
N GLN A 9 5.49 -18.28 24.87
CA GLN A 9 5.44 -18.65 26.28
C GLN A 9 6.23 -17.65 27.14
N GLU A 10 5.78 -17.45 28.37
CA GLU A 10 6.51 -16.68 29.38
C GLU A 10 7.89 -17.31 29.62
N GLY A 11 8.92 -16.46 29.72
CA GLY A 11 10.32 -16.92 29.84
C GLY A 11 10.94 -17.41 28.53
N GLY A 12 10.21 -17.38 27.41
CA GLY A 12 10.73 -17.74 26.09
C GLY A 12 11.88 -16.84 25.62
N SER A 13 12.94 -17.43 25.07
CA SER A 13 14.07 -16.67 24.53
C SER A 13 13.71 -15.98 23.23
N VAL A 14 14.03 -14.69 23.10
CA VAL A 14 13.94 -13.93 21.85
C VAL A 14 15.35 -13.55 21.37
N ARG A 15 15.57 -13.56 20.06
CA ARG A 15 16.84 -13.13 19.45
C ARG A 15 16.60 -11.88 18.61
N ALA A 16 17.44 -10.87 18.81
CA ALA A 16 17.45 -9.70 17.95
C ALA A 16 17.90 -10.12 16.54
N THR A 17 17.18 -9.68 15.51
CA THR A 17 17.51 -10.01 14.11
C THR A 17 18.70 -9.20 13.58
N GLY A 18 19.11 -8.13 14.28
CA GLY A 18 20.16 -7.21 13.86
C GLY A 18 19.79 -6.35 12.65
N LYS A 19 18.54 -6.44 12.17
CA LYS A 19 18.04 -5.73 10.99
C LYS A 19 16.97 -4.73 11.41
N ILE A 20 17.05 -3.53 10.85
CA ILE A 20 15.96 -2.55 10.89
C ILE A 20 14.82 -3.08 10.01
N ALA A 21 13.58 -2.68 10.30
CA ALA A 21 12.40 -3.09 9.56
C ALA A 21 12.57 -2.81 8.06
N GLN A 22 12.70 -3.87 7.26
CA GLN A 22 12.92 -3.82 5.82
C GLN A 22 12.07 -4.89 5.10
N ILE A 23 11.70 -4.60 3.86
CA ILE A 23 10.97 -5.53 2.98
C ILE A 23 11.79 -5.85 1.74
N PRO A 24 11.65 -7.06 1.17
CA PRO A 24 12.12 -7.35 -0.17
C PRO A 24 11.41 -6.47 -1.19
N VAL A 25 12.15 -6.00 -2.20
CA VAL A 25 11.61 -5.24 -3.34
C VAL A 25 12.28 -5.71 -4.64
N SER A 26 11.51 -5.69 -5.73
CA SER A 26 11.97 -5.98 -7.09
C SER A 26 10.83 -5.66 -8.08
N GLU A 27 11.12 -5.71 -9.38
CA GLU A 27 10.08 -5.65 -10.42
C GLU A 27 9.15 -6.88 -10.39
N SER A 28 9.59 -8.01 -9.83
CA SER A 28 8.81 -9.25 -9.75
C SER A 28 7.58 -9.16 -8.83
N PHE A 29 7.42 -8.05 -8.10
CA PHE A 29 6.21 -7.76 -7.33
C PHE A 29 5.04 -7.31 -8.20
N LEU A 30 5.27 -6.85 -9.43
CA LEU A 30 4.22 -6.46 -10.36
C LEU A 30 3.28 -7.65 -10.65
N GLY A 31 1.97 -7.42 -10.57
CA GLY A 31 0.95 -8.45 -10.75
C GLY A 31 0.79 -9.44 -9.60
N ARG A 32 1.41 -9.15 -8.45
CA ARG A 32 1.34 -9.96 -7.24
C ARG A 32 0.44 -9.33 -6.18
N VAL A 33 -0.18 -10.18 -5.37
CA VAL A 33 -0.84 -9.78 -4.13
C VAL A 33 0.03 -10.22 -2.96
N VAL A 34 0.41 -9.27 -2.10
CA VAL A 34 1.32 -9.48 -0.96
C VAL A 34 0.72 -8.97 0.35
N ASN A 35 1.21 -9.49 1.46
CA ASN A 35 0.88 -8.98 2.80
C ASN A 35 1.78 -7.78 3.19
N ALA A 36 1.60 -7.22 4.38
CA ALA A 36 2.38 -6.10 4.91
C ALA A 36 3.87 -6.43 5.15
N LEU A 37 4.27 -7.69 5.07
CA LEU A 37 5.68 -8.12 5.12
C LEU A 37 6.24 -8.41 3.72
N ALA A 38 5.53 -8.01 2.67
CA ALA A 38 5.85 -8.26 1.27
C ALA A 38 5.94 -9.77 0.92
N GLN A 39 5.21 -10.61 1.64
CA GLN A 39 5.10 -12.04 1.35
C GLN A 39 3.90 -12.30 0.42
N PRO A 40 4.03 -13.14 -0.60
CA PRO A 40 2.93 -13.41 -1.53
C PRO A 40 1.78 -14.16 -0.85
N ILE A 41 0.56 -13.70 -1.09
CA ILE A 41 -0.69 -14.30 -0.60
C ILE A 41 -1.65 -14.68 -1.73
N ASP A 42 -1.19 -14.63 -2.98
CA ASP A 42 -1.95 -14.96 -4.19
C ASP A 42 -1.79 -16.40 -4.67
N GLY A 43 -1.01 -17.23 -3.96
CA GLY A 43 -0.76 -18.63 -4.35
C GLY A 43 0.14 -18.81 -5.58
N LYS A 44 0.72 -17.75 -6.16
CA LYS A 44 1.59 -17.83 -7.36
C LYS A 44 3.07 -18.14 -7.04
N GLY A 45 3.35 -18.73 -5.88
CA GLY A 45 4.71 -19.04 -5.44
C GLY A 45 5.50 -17.84 -4.92
N GLN A 46 6.80 -18.03 -4.65
CA GLN A 46 7.67 -16.99 -4.11
C GLN A 46 7.90 -15.83 -5.10
N ILE A 47 8.27 -14.65 -4.59
CA ILE A 47 8.64 -13.49 -5.39
C ILE A 47 10.16 -13.33 -5.29
N PRO A 48 10.92 -13.47 -6.38
CA PRO A 48 12.34 -13.16 -6.40
C PRO A 48 12.57 -11.69 -6.03
N ALA A 49 13.33 -11.44 -4.98
CA ALA A 49 13.72 -10.10 -4.55
C ALA A 49 15.13 -9.77 -5.04
N SER A 50 15.34 -8.56 -5.53
CA SER A 50 16.67 -8.06 -5.93
C SER A 50 17.30 -7.23 -4.83
N GLU A 51 16.49 -6.49 -4.08
CA GLU A 51 16.92 -5.52 -3.07
C GLU A 51 16.03 -5.59 -1.82
N PHE A 52 16.46 -4.89 -0.78
CA PHE A 52 15.64 -4.62 0.40
C PHE A 52 15.52 -3.12 0.60
N ARG A 53 14.34 -2.66 0.97
CA ARG A 53 14.10 -1.26 1.39
C ARG A 53 13.57 -1.20 2.80
N LEU A 54 13.96 -0.17 3.53
CA LEU A 54 13.39 0.13 4.83
C LEU A 54 11.88 0.38 4.68
N ILE A 55 11.09 -0.16 5.59
CA ILE A 55 9.65 0.12 5.66
C ILE A 55 9.42 1.58 6.06
N GLU A 56 10.22 2.06 7.01
CA GLU A 56 10.24 3.46 7.42
C GLU A 56 11.47 4.14 6.79
N SER A 57 11.27 4.69 5.59
CA SER A 57 12.26 5.51 4.88
C SER A 57 12.00 7.00 5.09
N PRO A 58 13.04 7.84 5.14
CA PRO A 58 12.85 9.29 5.15
C PRO A 58 12.31 9.77 3.80
N ALA A 59 11.32 10.67 3.83
CA ALA A 59 10.79 11.27 2.62
C ALA A 59 11.86 12.12 1.90
N PRO A 60 11.81 12.25 0.56
CA PRO A 60 12.73 13.12 -0.18
C PRO A 60 12.70 14.55 0.34
N GLY A 61 13.88 15.15 0.54
CA GLY A 61 14.02 16.55 0.94
C GLY A 61 13.57 17.53 -0.14
N ILE A 62 13.42 18.81 0.21
CA ILE A 62 12.92 19.86 -0.72
C ILE A 62 13.80 19.97 -1.98
N ILE A 63 15.12 19.91 -1.81
CA ILE A 63 16.10 20.01 -2.93
C ILE A 63 15.95 18.83 -3.90
N SER A 64 15.52 17.67 -3.41
CA SER A 64 15.30 16.47 -4.23
C SER A 64 13.94 16.47 -4.95
N ARG A 65 13.13 17.52 -4.76
CA ARG A 65 11.79 17.63 -5.37
C ARG A 65 11.80 18.64 -6.50
N ARG A 66 10.84 18.47 -7.40
CA ARG A 66 10.47 19.46 -8.43
C ARG A 66 8.98 19.75 -8.30
N SER A 67 8.54 20.91 -8.79
CA SER A 67 7.11 21.20 -8.92
C SER A 67 6.43 20.14 -9.77
N VAL A 68 5.22 19.73 -9.36
CA VAL A 68 4.37 18.84 -10.15
C VAL A 68 3.93 19.58 -11.41
N TYR A 69 4.15 18.96 -12.57
CA TYR A 69 3.91 19.58 -13.89
C TYR A 69 3.36 18.60 -14.93
N GLU A 70 3.38 17.29 -14.66
CA GLU A 70 2.83 16.27 -15.55
C GLU A 70 1.47 15.82 -15.03
N PRO A 71 0.43 15.74 -15.88
CA PRO A 71 -0.86 15.24 -15.47
C PRO A 71 -0.85 13.72 -15.22
N LEU A 72 -1.70 13.29 -14.31
CA LEU A 72 -2.07 11.91 -14.06
C LEU A 72 -3.57 11.78 -14.33
N GLN A 73 -3.91 11.21 -15.48
CA GLN A 73 -5.29 11.10 -15.94
C GLN A 73 -6.03 10.03 -15.15
N THR A 74 -7.14 10.38 -14.53
CA THR A 74 -7.98 9.42 -13.80
C THR A 74 -8.96 8.69 -14.72
N GLY A 75 -9.29 9.27 -15.87
CA GLY A 75 -10.34 8.78 -16.77
C GLY A 75 -11.74 9.23 -16.31
N LEU A 76 -11.83 9.98 -15.21
CA LEU A 76 -13.05 10.53 -14.68
C LEU A 76 -13.10 12.01 -15.06
N ILE A 77 -13.91 12.35 -16.07
CA ILE A 77 -14.02 13.71 -16.62
C ILE A 77 -14.24 14.76 -15.53
N ALA A 78 -15.07 14.44 -14.52
CA ALA A 78 -15.32 15.34 -13.41
C ALA A 78 -14.05 15.67 -12.60
N ILE A 79 -13.16 14.71 -12.38
CA ILE A 79 -11.89 14.93 -11.68
C ILE A 79 -10.89 15.58 -12.63
N ASP A 80 -10.69 15.03 -13.82
CA ASP A 80 -9.67 15.49 -14.76
C ASP A 80 -9.91 16.94 -15.24
N SER A 81 -11.15 17.44 -15.20
CA SER A 81 -11.49 18.83 -15.54
C SER A 81 -11.50 19.79 -14.36
N MET A 82 -12.10 19.40 -13.22
CA MET A 82 -12.31 20.33 -12.10
C MET A 82 -11.19 20.25 -11.05
N ILE A 83 -10.60 19.07 -10.85
CA ILE A 83 -9.61 18.78 -9.81
C ILE A 83 -8.48 17.93 -10.42
N PRO A 84 -7.71 18.47 -11.38
CA PRO A 84 -6.70 17.70 -12.09
C PRO A 84 -5.63 17.19 -11.11
N ILE A 85 -5.28 15.90 -11.24
CA ILE A 85 -4.24 15.25 -10.43
C ILE A 85 -2.94 15.24 -11.23
N GLY A 86 -1.84 15.64 -10.61
CA GLY A 86 -0.50 15.58 -11.22
C GLY A 86 0.38 14.44 -10.68
N ARG A 87 1.40 14.04 -11.44
CA ARG A 87 2.38 13.03 -11.03
C ARG A 87 3.26 13.58 -9.91
N GLY A 88 3.18 12.95 -8.73
CA GLY A 88 3.84 13.41 -7.49
C GLY A 88 2.94 14.25 -6.57
N GLN A 89 1.67 14.48 -6.96
CA GLN A 89 0.65 15.07 -6.09
C GLN A 89 0.11 14.05 -5.10
N ARG A 90 -0.44 14.55 -3.98
CA ARG A 90 -1.19 13.76 -3.01
C ARG A 90 -2.62 14.31 -3.02
N GLU A 91 -3.57 13.49 -3.45
CA GLU A 91 -4.97 13.87 -3.55
C GLU A 91 -5.81 13.00 -2.60
N LEU A 92 -6.64 13.63 -1.76
CA LEU A 92 -7.46 12.93 -0.77
C LEU A 92 -8.84 12.62 -1.35
N ILE A 93 -9.23 11.36 -1.32
CA ILE A 93 -10.60 10.92 -1.64
C ILE A 93 -11.35 10.70 -0.33
N ILE A 94 -12.22 11.64 0.03
CA ILE A 94 -13.03 11.60 1.26
C ILE A 94 -14.53 11.49 0.93
N GLY A 95 -15.28 10.86 1.83
CA GLY A 95 -16.73 10.71 1.72
C GLY A 95 -17.25 9.60 2.63
N ASP A 96 -18.56 9.50 2.74
CA ASP A 96 -19.22 8.50 3.60
C ASP A 96 -19.03 7.06 3.08
N ARG A 97 -19.44 6.09 3.90
CA ARG A 97 -19.40 4.69 3.49
C ARG A 97 -20.26 4.49 2.23
N GLN A 98 -19.76 3.68 1.28
CA GLN A 98 -20.45 3.35 0.02
C GLN A 98 -20.68 4.53 -0.94
N THR A 99 -19.92 5.62 -0.84
CA THR A 99 -19.98 6.75 -1.80
C THR A 99 -19.06 6.61 -3.02
N GLY A 100 -18.57 5.40 -3.32
CA GLY A 100 -17.73 5.17 -4.50
C GLY A 100 -16.23 5.52 -4.37
N LYS A 101 -15.71 5.74 -3.15
CA LYS A 101 -14.28 6.04 -2.94
C LYS A 101 -13.33 5.00 -3.57
N THR A 102 -13.59 3.71 -3.32
CA THR A 102 -12.84 2.62 -3.94
C THR A 102 -13.07 2.56 -5.44
N ALA A 103 -14.26 2.92 -5.93
CA ALA A 103 -14.57 2.95 -7.36
C ALA A 103 -13.67 3.92 -8.12
N VAL A 104 -13.45 5.12 -7.56
CA VAL A 104 -12.51 6.12 -8.11
C VAL A 104 -11.11 5.52 -8.30
N ALA A 105 -10.61 4.78 -7.30
CA ALA A 105 -9.33 4.10 -7.39
C ALA A 105 -9.33 2.96 -8.42
N THR A 106 -10.39 2.15 -8.45
CA THR A 106 -10.51 1.02 -9.38
C THR A 106 -10.76 1.42 -10.82
N ASP A 107 -11.15 2.67 -11.08
CA ASP A 107 -11.22 3.24 -12.42
C ASP A 107 -9.91 3.96 -12.79
N THR A 108 -9.29 4.66 -11.83
CA THR A 108 -8.02 5.37 -12.05
C THR A 108 -6.88 4.40 -12.41
N ILE A 109 -6.72 3.29 -11.66
CA ILE A 109 -5.60 2.36 -11.88
C ILE A 109 -5.63 1.77 -13.30
N PRO A 110 -6.75 1.20 -13.80
CA PRO A 110 -6.86 0.74 -15.18
C PRO A 110 -6.59 1.81 -16.24
N ASN A 111 -6.92 3.09 -15.95
CA ASN A 111 -6.66 4.20 -16.87
C ASN A 111 -5.15 4.50 -17.03
N GLN A 112 -4.30 3.93 -16.17
CA GLN A 112 -2.84 4.04 -16.29
C GLN A 112 -2.24 3.09 -17.34
N LYS A 113 -3.06 2.25 -17.98
CA LYS A 113 -2.60 1.37 -19.06
C LYS A 113 -1.96 2.20 -20.18
N GLY A 114 -0.71 1.89 -20.51
CA GLY A 114 0.07 2.62 -21.52
C GLY A 114 0.64 3.98 -21.06
N GLN A 115 0.34 4.44 -19.84
CA GLN A 115 0.83 5.73 -19.31
C GLN A 115 2.23 5.64 -18.69
N LYS A 116 2.83 4.44 -18.66
CA LYS A 116 4.11 4.14 -18.02
C LYS A 116 4.14 4.54 -16.54
N VAL A 117 3.04 4.24 -15.84
CA VAL A 117 2.89 4.45 -14.39
C VAL A 117 2.73 3.10 -13.72
N ILE A 118 3.58 2.81 -12.75
CA ILE A 118 3.45 1.63 -11.88
C ILE A 118 2.42 1.93 -10.80
N CYS A 119 1.49 1.01 -10.58
CA CYS A 119 0.42 1.17 -9.61
C CYS A 119 0.67 0.33 -8.35
N VAL A 120 0.30 0.86 -7.20
CA VAL A 120 0.27 0.14 -5.92
C VAL A 120 -1.09 0.37 -5.28
N TYR A 121 -1.81 -0.70 -4.95
CA TYR A 121 -3.08 -0.65 -4.24
C TYR A 121 -2.92 -1.27 -2.86
N VAL A 122 -3.13 -0.49 -1.81
CA VAL A 122 -2.97 -0.93 -0.42
C VAL A 122 -4.34 -1.05 0.24
N ALA A 123 -4.79 -2.28 0.48
CA ALA A 123 -5.99 -2.59 1.22
C ALA A 123 -5.71 -2.80 2.71
N ILE A 124 -6.26 -1.93 3.56
CA ILE A 124 -6.03 -1.88 5.00
C ILE A 124 -7.33 -2.21 5.72
N GLY A 125 -7.38 -3.30 6.48
CA GLY A 125 -8.56 -3.71 7.24
C GLY A 125 -9.80 -3.92 6.37
N GLN A 126 -9.63 -4.26 5.09
CA GLN A 126 -10.73 -4.55 4.18
C GLN A 126 -11.20 -6.00 4.34
N LYS A 127 -12.42 -6.29 3.89
CA LYS A 127 -12.89 -7.68 3.77
C LYS A 127 -12.10 -8.38 2.68
N ALA A 128 -11.67 -9.61 2.93
CA ALA A 128 -10.93 -10.41 1.94
C ALA A 128 -11.69 -10.54 0.61
N SER A 129 -13.01 -10.73 0.67
CA SER A 129 -13.87 -10.81 -0.53
C SER A 129 -13.90 -9.51 -1.34
N SER A 130 -13.89 -8.35 -0.67
CA SER A 130 -13.84 -7.05 -1.37
C SER A 130 -12.49 -6.82 -2.05
N VAL A 131 -11.39 -7.22 -1.41
CA VAL A 131 -10.06 -7.16 -2.04
C VAL A 131 -9.97 -8.10 -3.24
N ALA A 132 -10.50 -9.32 -3.12
CA ALA A 132 -10.55 -10.27 -4.23
C ALA A 132 -11.28 -9.68 -5.45
N GLN A 133 -12.45 -9.05 -5.23
CA GLN A 133 -13.20 -8.37 -6.30
C GLN A 133 -12.40 -7.26 -6.99
N VAL A 134 -11.64 -6.46 -6.22
CA VAL A 134 -10.75 -5.44 -6.79
C VAL A 134 -9.63 -6.08 -7.62
N VAL A 135 -8.99 -7.14 -7.11
CA VAL A 135 -7.92 -7.86 -7.83
C VAL A 135 -8.45 -8.46 -9.13
N ASP A 136 -9.64 -9.05 -9.09
CA ASP A 136 -10.30 -9.61 -10.28
C ASP A 136 -10.63 -8.50 -11.29
N THR A 137 -11.12 -7.35 -10.83
CA THR A 137 -11.35 -6.17 -11.70
C THR A 137 -10.05 -5.70 -12.37
N PHE A 138 -8.94 -5.63 -11.62
CA PHE A 138 -7.64 -5.31 -12.20
C PHE A 138 -7.16 -6.37 -13.18
N ARG A 139 -7.43 -7.66 -12.93
CA ARG A 139 -7.06 -8.73 -13.85
C ARG A 139 -7.85 -8.63 -15.15
N GLU A 140 -9.17 -8.50 -15.07
CA GLU A 140 -10.08 -8.42 -16.23
C GLU A 140 -9.77 -7.20 -17.12
N ARG A 141 -9.43 -6.07 -16.51
CA ARG A 141 -9.05 -4.85 -17.24
C ARG A 141 -7.59 -4.82 -17.71
N GLY A 142 -6.81 -5.87 -17.44
CA GLY A 142 -5.38 -5.94 -17.76
C GLY A 142 -4.55 -4.90 -17.02
N ALA A 143 -5.02 -4.46 -15.85
CA ALA A 143 -4.34 -3.50 -14.97
C ALA A 143 -3.40 -4.18 -13.96
N LEU A 144 -3.65 -5.47 -13.67
CA LEU A 144 -2.86 -6.22 -12.69
C LEU A 144 -1.39 -6.31 -13.12
N GLU A 145 -1.08 -6.35 -14.41
CA GLU A 145 0.29 -6.47 -14.96
C GLU A 145 1.25 -5.37 -14.49
N TYR A 146 0.75 -4.17 -14.20
CA TYR A 146 1.53 -3.04 -13.72
C TYR A 146 1.12 -2.61 -12.30
N THR A 147 0.35 -3.44 -11.59
CA THR A 147 -0.16 -3.14 -10.25
C THR A 147 0.35 -4.14 -9.22
N ILE A 148 0.84 -3.63 -8.09
CA ILE A 148 1.11 -4.41 -6.89
C ILE A 148 -0.05 -4.23 -5.93
N VAL A 149 -0.58 -5.32 -5.38
CA VAL A 149 -1.64 -5.24 -4.35
C VAL A 149 -1.06 -5.63 -3.00
N VAL A 150 -1.04 -4.70 -2.06
CA VAL A 150 -0.71 -4.97 -0.66
C VAL A 150 -2.02 -5.14 0.10
N SER A 151 -2.22 -6.25 0.80
CA SER A 151 -3.47 -6.50 1.51
C SER A 151 -3.24 -7.01 2.92
N GLU A 152 -3.83 -6.28 3.88
CA GLU A 152 -4.05 -6.73 5.24
C GLU A 152 -5.54 -6.68 5.54
N THR A 153 -6.13 -7.85 5.77
CA THR A 153 -7.57 -7.96 6.04
C THR A 153 -7.90 -7.48 7.45
N ALA A 154 -9.19 -7.25 7.73
CA ALA A 154 -9.67 -6.88 9.06
C ALA A 154 -9.33 -7.89 10.18
N ASN A 155 -9.08 -9.15 9.82
CA ASN A 155 -8.74 -10.22 10.78
C ASN A 155 -7.23 -10.25 11.13
N SER A 156 -6.42 -9.48 10.41
CA SER A 156 -4.97 -9.48 10.59
C SER A 156 -4.59 -8.65 11.82
N PRO A 157 -3.46 -8.95 12.50
CA PRO A 157 -3.00 -8.17 13.65
C PRO A 157 -2.93 -6.66 13.35
N ALA A 158 -3.27 -5.84 14.36
CA ALA A 158 -3.24 -4.38 14.23
C ALA A 158 -1.87 -3.85 13.75
N THR A 159 -0.78 -4.51 14.16
CA THR A 159 0.58 -4.18 13.73
C THR A 159 0.76 -4.33 12.22
N LEU A 160 0.21 -5.37 11.60
CA LEU A 160 0.33 -5.56 10.15
C LEU A 160 -0.55 -4.56 9.40
N GLN A 161 -1.78 -4.32 9.87
CA GLN A 161 -2.66 -3.29 9.29
C GLN A 161 -2.02 -1.89 9.35
N TYR A 162 -1.33 -1.56 10.46
CA TYR A 162 -0.60 -0.32 10.61
C TYR A 162 0.59 -0.20 9.64
N LEU A 163 1.32 -1.29 9.41
CA LEU A 163 2.49 -1.31 8.55
C LEU A 163 2.18 -1.38 7.04
N ALA A 164 1.00 -1.88 6.64
CA ALA A 164 0.65 -2.07 5.24
C ALA A 164 0.88 -0.83 4.34
N PRO A 165 0.51 0.41 4.77
CA PRO A 165 0.80 1.61 3.98
C PRO A 165 2.29 1.88 3.78
N TYR A 166 3.10 1.66 4.81
CA TYR A 166 4.55 1.84 4.72
C TYR A 166 5.17 0.82 3.78
N THR A 167 4.70 -0.43 3.81
CA THR A 167 5.12 -1.46 2.85
C THR A 167 4.73 -1.10 1.42
N GLY A 168 3.51 -0.60 1.20
CA GLY A 168 3.10 -0.07 -0.11
C GLY A 168 3.97 1.10 -0.57
N ALA A 169 4.28 2.04 0.32
CA ALA A 169 5.15 3.18 0.04
C ALA A 169 6.56 2.71 -0.35
N ALA A 170 7.16 1.79 0.40
CA ALA A 170 8.49 1.26 0.09
C ALA A 170 8.54 0.53 -1.26
N LEU A 171 7.46 -0.20 -1.62
CA LEU A 171 7.31 -0.82 -2.93
C LEU A 171 7.17 0.22 -4.05
N ALA A 172 6.38 1.27 -3.86
CA ALA A 172 6.27 2.36 -4.82
C ALA A 172 7.62 3.10 -4.98
N GLU A 173 8.28 3.40 -3.87
CA GLU A 173 9.56 4.10 -3.85
C GLU A 173 10.65 3.35 -4.64
N TYR A 174 10.65 2.01 -4.62
CA TYR A 174 11.58 1.21 -5.43
C TYR A 174 11.58 1.64 -6.92
N PHE A 175 10.39 1.87 -7.49
CA PHE A 175 10.24 2.33 -8.87
C PHE A 175 10.46 3.84 -9.01
N MET A 176 9.98 4.63 -8.04
CA MET A 176 10.18 6.09 -8.02
C MET A 176 11.68 6.46 -8.08
N TYR A 177 12.52 5.81 -7.27
CA TYR A 177 13.96 6.07 -7.26
C TYR A 177 14.69 5.55 -8.51
N ARG A 178 14.02 4.74 -9.34
CA ARG A 178 14.45 4.32 -10.68
C ARG A 178 13.88 5.21 -11.79
N GLN A 179 13.45 6.43 -11.43
CA GLN A 179 12.92 7.42 -12.36
C GLN A 179 11.64 6.97 -13.09
N GLN A 180 10.92 6.00 -12.54
CA GLN A 180 9.61 5.61 -13.04
C GLN A 180 8.51 6.37 -12.29
N HIS A 181 7.39 6.61 -12.97
CA HIS A 181 6.23 7.21 -12.34
C HIS A 181 5.43 6.15 -11.58
N THR A 182 4.92 6.52 -10.41
CA THR A 182 4.16 5.62 -9.55
C THR A 182 2.87 6.27 -9.09
N LEU A 183 1.79 5.49 -9.07
CA LEU A 183 0.53 5.81 -8.41
C LEU A 183 0.34 4.86 -7.25
N ILE A 184 0.10 5.37 -6.04
CA ILE A 184 -0.26 4.56 -4.88
C ILE A 184 -1.62 4.98 -4.33
N VAL A 185 -2.46 4.00 -4.04
CA VAL A 185 -3.78 4.17 -3.42
C VAL A 185 -3.78 3.47 -2.06
N TYR A 186 -4.28 4.15 -1.02
CA TYR A 186 -4.47 3.59 0.31
C TYR A 186 -5.97 3.50 0.67
N ASP A 187 -6.50 2.29 0.78
CA ASP A 187 -7.91 1.98 1.11
C ASP A 187 -7.99 1.11 2.39
N ASP A 188 -8.06 1.63 3.61
CA ASP A 188 -8.50 2.96 4.06
C ASP A 188 -7.59 3.42 5.21
N LEU A 189 -6.97 4.61 5.10
CA LEU A 189 -6.06 5.16 6.13
C LEU A 189 -6.76 5.42 7.47
N SER A 190 -8.09 5.57 7.49
CA SER A 190 -8.86 5.66 8.73
C SER A 190 -8.76 4.37 9.55
N LYS A 191 -8.69 3.21 8.88
CA LYS A 191 -8.48 1.91 9.54
C LYS A 191 -7.03 1.75 10.01
N GLN A 192 -6.06 2.30 9.27
CA GLN A 192 -4.68 2.38 9.75
C GLN A 192 -4.60 3.18 11.06
N ALA A 193 -5.29 4.32 11.15
CA ALA A 193 -5.33 5.14 12.36
C ALA A 193 -5.99 4.39 13.54
N GLN A 194 -7.07 3.64 13.28
CA GLN A 194 -7.69 2.79 14.30
C GLN A 194 -6.74 1.68 14.78
N ALA A 195 -6.00 1.03 13.88
CA ALA A 195 -5.00 0.02 14.22
C ALA A 195 -3.86 0.62 15.06
N TYR A 196 -3.35 1.79 14.69
CA TYR A 196 -2.34 2.52 15.46
C TYR A 196 -2.85 2.90 16.86
N ARG A 197 -4.11 3.34 16.97
CA ARG A 197 -4.74 3.65 18.25
C ARG A 197 -4.83 2.41 19.13
N GLN A 198 -5.25 1.27 18.59
CA GLN A 198 -5.29 0.00 19.31
C GLN A 198 -3.90 -0.37 19.86
N MET A 199 -2.87 -0.28 19.02
CA MET A 199 -1.48 -0.52 19.45
C MET A 199 -1.04 0.43 20.55
N SER A 200 -1.30 1.73 20.40
CA SER A 200 -0.90 2.76 21.36
C SER A 200 -1.55 2.55 22.73
N LEU A 201 -2.83 2.15 22.76
CA LEU A 201 -3.55 1.85 24.00
C LEU A 201 -3.05 0.58 24.68
N LEU A 202 -2.73 -0.47 23.91
CA LEU A 202 -2.12 -1.69 24.46
C LEU A 202 -0.73 -1.43 25.07
N LEU A 203 0.01 -0.48 24.49
CA LEU A 203 1.28 0.02 25.02
C LEU A 203 1.11 1.00 26.18
N ARG A 204 -0.13 1.22 26.66
CA ARG A 204 -0.48 2.14 27.76
C ARG A 204 -0.01 3.58 27.53
N ARG A 205 0.07 4.01 26.27
CA ARG A 205 0.34 5.42 25.95
C ARG A 205 -0.90 6.26 26.26
N PRO A 206 -0.75 7.48 26.82
CA PRO A 206 -1.88 8.36 27.07
C PRO A 206 -2.67 8.65 25.78
N PRO A 207 -4.01 8.47 25.79
CA PRO A 207 -4.83 8.77 24.62
C PRO A 207 -5.07 10.27 24.44
N GLY A 208 -5.34 10.66 23.19
CA GLY A 208 -5.75 12.01 22.79
C GLY A 208 -6.82 11.97 21.69
N ARG A 209 -7.23 13.15 21.22
CA ARG A 209 -8.07 13.33 20.02
C ARG A 209 -7.22 13.49 18.78
#